data_AF-A0A920RU65-F1
#
_entry.id   AF-A0A920RU65-F1
#
_cell.length_a   1.000
_cell.length_b   1.000
_cell.length_c   1.000
_cell.angle_alpha   90.00
_cell.angle_beta   90.00
_cell.angle_gamma   90.00
#
_symmetry.space_group_name_H-M   'P 1'
#
loop_
_entity.id
_entity.type
_entity.pdbx_description
1 polymer ?
#
loop_
_entity_poly.entity_id
_entity_poly.type
_entity_poly.pdbx_seq_one_letter_code
_entity_poly.pdbx_strand_id
1 'polypeptide(L)'
;MGSPMAGHISNAGYSLKVFNRTREKSELWSEEYSGEVVLSPVELAEGCDMVFLCVGNNQDVEEIVLGKNGVLEGLKAGAIIVDHTTTSSVLAQNMSVSSSKKGISFIDAPVSGGEVGAKEGTLTIMAGGDEGAFKSSLEVINLYSKFCKRRGKTLDQGS
;
A
#
# COMPACT_ATOMS: atom_id res chain seq x y z
N MET A 1 -0.73 -11.58 -2.97
CA MET A 1 -1.86 -10.65 -3.17
C MET A 1 -1.47 -9.37 -3.91
N GLY A 2 -0.29 -8.78 -3.70
CA GLY A 2 0.14 -7.53 -4.37
C GLY A 2 0.03 -7.50 -5.90
N SER A 3 0.56 -8.53 -6.59
CA SER A 3 0.58 -8.60 -8.07
C SER A 3 -0.80 -8.36 -8.73
N PRO A 4 -1.87 -9.12 -8.41
CA PRO A 4 -3.18 -8.85 -9.00
C PRO A 4 -3.79 -7.50 -8.60
N MET A 5 -3.53 -6.98 -7.39
CA MET A 5 -3.98 -5.64 -7.00
C MET A 5 -3.33 -4.55 -7.87
N ALA A 6 -2.01 -4.65 -8.10
CA ALA A 6 -1.29 -3.77 -9.00
C ALA A 6 -1.79 -3.90 -10.45
N GLY A 7 -2.16 -5.11 -10.88
CA GLY A 7 -2.77 -5.35 -12.20
C GLY A 7 -4.08 -4.58 -12.40
N HIS A 8 -4.97 -4.55 -11.40
CA HIS A 8 -6.19 -3.73 -11.45
C HIS A 8 -5.90 -2.22 -11.58
N ILE A 9 -4.90 -1.72 -10.84
CA ILE A 9 -4.46 -0.31 -10.93
C ILE A 9 -3.90 0.00 -12.32
N SER A 10 -3.08 -0.90 -12.85
CA SER A 10 -2.52 -0.81 -14.20
C SER A 10 -3.62 -0.74 -15.27
N ASN A 11 -4.60 -1.65 -15.20
CA ASN A 11 -5.71 -1.72 -16.15
C ASN A 11 -6.63 -0.50 -16.12
N ALA A 12 -6.67 0.23 -15.00
CA ALA A 12 -7.39 1.48 -14.88
C ALA A 12 -6.64 2.69 -15.48
N GLY A 13 -5.41 2.50 -15.97
CA GLY A 13 -4.65 3.52 -16.69
C GLY A 13 -3.83 4.47 -15.80
N TYR A 14 -3.62 4.12 -14.52
CA TYR A 14 -2.76 4.91 -13.64
C TYR A 14 -1.28 4.78 -14.04
N SER A 15 -0.52 5.87 -13.88
CA SER A 15 0.94 5.79 -13.92
C SER A 15 1.43 5.01 -12.71
N LEU A 16 1.98 3.82 -12.94
CA LEU A 16 2.28 2.86 -11.90
C LEU A 16 3.75 2.50 -11.89
N LYS A 17 4.37 2.55 -10.71
CA LYS A 17 5.66 1.91 -10.43
C LYS A 17 5.42 0.65 -9.61
N VAL A 18 6.21 -0.40 -9.86
CA VAL A 18 6.14 -1.67 -9.13
C VAL A 18 7.52 -2.09 -8.62
N PHE A 19 7.53 -2.63 -7.41
CA PHE A 19 8.73 -3.14 -6.76
C PHE A 19 8.39 -4.43 -6.02
N ASN A 20 9.32 -5.38 -6.06
CA ASN A 20 9.33 -6.55 -5.21
C ASN A 20 10.78 -6.93 -4.92
N ARG A 21 11.08 -7.39 -3.70
CA ARG A 21 12.44 -7.80 -3.27
C ARG A 21 13.06 -8.85 -4.20
N THR A 22 12.24 -9.76 -4.72
CA THR A 22 12.61 -10.71 -5.79
C THR A 22 12.28 -10.06 -7.13
N ARG A 23 13.31 -9.59 -7.85
CA ARG A 23 13.18 -8.79 -9.07
C ARG A 23 12.36 -9.48 -10.16
N GLU A 24 12.57 -10.78 -10.32
CA GLU A 24 11.91 -11.61 -11.32
C GLU A 24 10.38 -11.54 -11.21
N LYS A 25 9.83 -11.32 -10.00
CA LYS A 25 8.36 -11.17 -9.83
C LYS A 25 7.82 -9.89 -10.45
N SER A 26 8.59 -8.80 -10.40
CA SER A 26 8.19 -7.51 -10.98
C SER A 26 8.34 -7.54 -12.50
N GLU A 27 9.39 -8.21 -12.98
CA GLU A 27 9.62 -8.42 -14.42
C GLU A 27 8.50 -9.27 -15.03
N LEU A 28 8.16 -10.41 -14.41
CA LEU A 28 7.01 -11.23 -14.84
C LEU A 28 5.70 -10.45 -14.79
N TRP A 29 5.50 -9.60 -13.77
CA TRP A 29 4.31 -8.75 -13.70
C TRP A 29 4.25 -7.76 -14.89
N SER A 30 5.39 -7.20 -15.30
CA SER A 30 5.46 -6.26 -16.43
C SER A 30 5.27 -6.91 -17.81
N GLU A 31 5.33 -8.24 -17.91
CA GLU A 31 4.97 -8.96 -19.13
C GLU A 31 3.44 -8.97 -19.36
N GLU A 32 2.65 -8.85 -18.29
CA GLU A 32 1.18 -8.88 -18.33
C GLU A 32 0.54 -7.49 -18.23
N TYR A 33 1.17 -6.55 -17.50
CA TYR A 33 0.59 -5.26 -17.15
C TYR A 33 1.53 -4.09 -17.48
N SER A 34 0.95 -2.90 -17.62
CA SER A 34 1.71 -1.67 -17.85
C SER A 34 2.16 -1.04 -16.53
N GLY A 35 3.46 -0.78 -16.40
CA GLY A 35 4.05 -0.08 -15.26
C GLY A 35 5.57 -0.07 -15.32
N GLU A 36 6.19 0.84 -14.58
CA GLU A 36 7.64 0.94 -14.46
C GLU A 36 8.13 0.00 -13.36
N VAL A 37 9.00 -0.94 -13.71
CA VAL A 37 9.70 -1.78 -12.73
C VAL A 37 10.88 -0.99 -12.17
N VAL A 38 10.88 -0.79 -10.86
CA VAL A 38 11.95 -0.10 -10.13
C VAL A 38 12.73 -1.06 -9.24
N LEU A 39 13.91 -0.65 -8.79
CA LEU A 39 14.87 -1.55 -8.12
C LEU A 39 14.95 -1.34 -6.61
N SER A 40 14.28 -0.32 -6.07
CA SER A 40 14.29 -0.04 -4.64
C SER A 40 12.98 0.61 -4.13
N PRO A 41 12.69 0.52 -2.82
CA PRO A 41 11.53 1.20 -2.23
C PRO A 41 11.56 2.73 -2.35
N VAL A 42 12.73 3.35 -2.31
CA VAL A 42 12.87 4.80 -2.54
C VAL A 42 12.53 5.18 -3.99
N GLU A 43 13.02 4.44 -4.98
CA GLU A 43 12.68 4.66 -6.40
C GLU A 43 11.18 4.48 -6.66
N LEU A 44 10.54 3.53 -5.95
CA LEU A 44 9.09 3.32 -5.98
C LEU A 44 8.35 4.55 -5.47
N ALA A 45 8.85 5.17 -4.41
CA ALA A 45 8.21 6.32 -3.76
C ALA A 45 8.42 7.64 -4.50
N GLU A 46 9.55 7.82 -5.18
CA GLU A 46 9.88 9.08 -5.85
C GLU A 46 8.85 9.47 -6.90
N GLY A 47 8.18 10.61 -6.67
CA GLY A 47 7.17 11.16 -7.58
C GLY A 47 5.79 10.51 -7.48
N CYS A 48 5.58 9.56 -6.56
CA CYS A 48 4.28 8.95 -6.34
C CYS A 48 3.44 9.76 -5.33
N ASP A 49 2.15 9.91 -5.64
CA ASP A 49 1.16 10.50 -4.72
C ASP A 49 0.70 9.48 -3.67
N MET A 50 0.68 8.19 -4.05
CA MET A 50 0.28 7.08 -3.17
C MET A 50 1.18 5.88 -3.36
N VAL A 51 1.46 5.15 -2.26
CA VAL A 51 2.18 3.88 -2.27
C VAL A 51 1.34 2.82 -1.57
N PHE A 52 1.13 1.69 -2.23
CA PHE A 52 0.35 0.56 -1.71
C PHE A 52 1.30 -0.59 -1.33
N LEU A 53 1.24 -1.04 -0.09
CA LEU A 53 2.06 -2.12 0.44
C LEU A 53 1.22 -3.39 0.61
N CYS A 54 1.79 -4.53 0.27
CA CYS A 54 1.19 -5.84 0.54
C CYS A 54 2.31 -6.87 0.69
N VAL A 55 2.88 -6.94 1.88
CA VAL A 55 4.13 -7.67 2.15
C VAL A 55 3.92 -8.79 3.18
N GLY A 56 4.99 -9.46 3.59
CA GLY A 56 4.91 -10.73 4.31
C GLY A 56 4.58 -10.62 5.80
N ASN A 57 5.10 -9.60 6.48
CA ASN A 57 5.01 -9.47 7.93
C ASN A 57 5.35 -8.04 8.40
N ASN A 58 5.27 -7.82 9.72
CA ASN A 58 5.60 -6.56 10.38
C ASN A 58 7.01 -6.03 10.07
N GLN A 59 8.02 -6.91 10.08
CA GLN A 59 9.41 -6.53 9.85
C GLN A 59 9.62 -6.07 8.41
N ASP A 60 9.01 -6.76 7.43
CA ASP A 60 9.07 -6.35 6.03
C ASP A 60 8.43 -4.96 5.83
N VAL A 61 7.32 -4.65 6.52
CA VAL A 61 6.70 -3.31 6.47
C VAL A 61 7.64 -2.25 7.05
N GLU A 62 8.19 -2.50 8.24
CA GLU A 62 9.11 -1.56 8.88
C GLU A 62 10.36 -1.31 8.02
N GLU A 63 10.96 -2.35 7.45
CA GLU A 63 12.13 -2.25 6.57
C GLU A 63 11.80 -1.47 5.28
N ILE A 64 10.69 -1.78 4.61
CA ILE A 64 10.30 -1.11 3.37
C ILE A 64 9.93 0.35 3.60
N VAL A 65 9.30 0.67 4.73
CA VAL A 65 8.86 2.04 5.02
C VAL A 65 9.98 2.89 5.63
N LEU A 66 10.62 2.42 6.69
CA LEU A 66 11.58 3.18 7.51
C LEU A 66 13.05 2.83 7.28
N GLY A 67 13.33 1.71 6.59
CA GLY A 67 14.69 1.32 6.29
C GLY A 67 15.44 2.36 5.46
N LYS A 68 16.76 2.21 5.38
CA LYS A 68 17.59 3.01 4.48
C LYS A 68 17.13 2.79 3.05
N ASN A 69 16.96 3.86 2.26
CA ASN A 69 16.35 3.81 0.93
C ASN A 69 14.91 3.27 0.96
N GLY A 70 14.20 3.47 2.07
CA GLY A 70 12.81 3.11 2.26
C GLY A 70 11.84 4.07 1.57
N VAL A 71 10.56 3.68 1.50
CA VAL A 71 9.47 4.46 0.90
C VAL A 71 9.39 5.87 1.50
N LEU A 72 9.60 6.00 2.82
CA LEU A 72 9.49 7.28 3.49
C LEU A 72 10.58 8.28 3.10
N GLU A 73 11.70 7.83 2.52
CA GLU A 73 12.76 8.71 2.03
C GLU A 73 12.45 9.31 0.65
N GLY A 74 11.69 8.62 -0.20
CA GLY A 74 11.34 9.07 -1.56
C GLY A 74 10.02 9.85 -1.66
N LEU A 75 9.11 9.68 -0.69
CA LEU A 75 7.81 10.35 -0.69
C LEU A 75 7.91 11.84 -0.32
N LYS A 76 7.06 12.64 -0.95
CA LYS A 76 6.87 14.06 -0.64
C LYS A 76 5.76 14.26 0.39
N ALA A 77 5.79 15.38 1.11
CA ALA A 77 4.69 15.78 1.98
C ALA A 77 3.38 15.87 1.19
N GLY A 78 2.28 15.39 1.78
CA GLY A 78 0.98 15.24 1.14
C GLY A 78 0.73 13.85 0.56
N ALA A 79 1.76 13.02 0.37
CA ALA A 79 1.59 11.66 -0.12
C ALA A 79 0.94 10.71 0.91
N ILE A 80 0.45 9.57 0.42
CA ILE A 80 -0.28 8.57 1.21
C ILE A 80 0.38 7.20 1.09
N ILE A 81 0.62 6.55 2.22
CA ILE A 81 0.96 5.11 2.27
C ILE A 81 -0.29 4.35 2.68
N VAL A 82 -0.65 3.32 1.92
CA VAL A 82 -1.73 2.38 2.23
C VAL A 82 -1.12 0.99 2.44
N ASP A 83 -1.15 0.49 3.67
CA ASP A 83 -0.64 -0.84 4.00
C ASP A 83 -1.78 -1.87 4.05
N HIS A 84 -1.75 -2.82 3.14
CA HIS A 84 -2.68 -3.96 3.09
C HIS A 84 -2.15 -5.18 3.83
N THR A 85 -0.96 -5.09 4.43
CA THR A 85 -0.37 -6.17 5.21
C THR A 85 -1.14 -6.35 6.50
N THR A 86 -1.44 -7.60 6.86
CA THR A 86 -2.02 -7.91 8.17
C THR A 86 -0.95 -7.74 9.23
N THR A 87 -0.87 -6.54 9.83
CA THR A 87 0.15 -6.19 10.83
C THR A 87 -0.46 -5.96 12.21
N SER A 88 0.40 -5.75 13.22
CA SER A 88 -0.06 -5.40 14.56
C SER A 88 -0.48 -3.92 14.63
N SER A 89 -1.47 -3.62 15.47
CA SER A 89 -1.94 -2.25 15.70
C SER A 89 -0.82 -1.32 16.21
N VAL A 90 0.15 -1.85 16.96
CA VAL A 90 1.33 -1.12 17.43
C VAL A 90 2.22 -0.70 16.26
N LEU A 91 2.44 -1.58 15.29
CA LEU A 91 3.24 -1.24 14.10
C LEU A 91 2.54 -0.15 13.29
N ALA A 92 1.25 -0.30 13.01
CA ALA A 92 0.46 0.70 12.29
C ALA A 92 0.52 2.09 12.95
N GLN A 93 0.47 2.15 14.28
CA GLN A 93 0.64 3.39 15.04
C GLN A 93 2.04 3.98 14.87
N ASN A 94 3.07 3.16 14.97
CA ASN A 94 4.46 3.60 14.80
C ASN A 94 4.71 4.12 13.36
N MET A 95 4.17 3.45 12.34
CA MET A 95 4.26 3.90 10.95
C MET A 95 3.53 5.22 10.73
N SER A 96 2.34 5.38 11.33
CA SER A 96 1.58 6.63 11.27
C SER A 96 2.33 7.80 11.92
N VAL A 97 2.88 7.59 13.13
CA VAL A 97 3.70 8.61 13.81
C VAL A 97 4.94 8.96 12.99
N SER A 98 5.63 7.96 12.44
CA SER A 98 6.85 8.21 11.65
C SER A 98 6.55 8.92 10.33
N SER A 99 5.47 8.54 9.65
CA SER A 99 5.04 9.15 8.38
C SER A 99 4.59 10.61 8.58
N SER A 100 3.83 10.88 9.64
CA SER A 100 3.32 12.22 9.93
C SER A 100 4.42 13.26 10.18
N LYS A 101 5.59 12.84 10.72
CA LYS A 101 6.76 13.72 10.88
C LYS A 101 7.29 14.28 9.56
N LYS A 102 6.98 13.63 8.42
CA LYS A 102 7.30 14.09 7.07
C LYS A 102 6.11 14.68 6.31
N GLY A 103 4.96 14.85 6.98
CA GLY A 103 3.72 15.28 6.33
C GLY A 103 3.10 14.22 5.41
N ILE A 104 3.40 12.94 5.64
CA ILE A 104 2.87 11.81 4.87
C ILE A 104 1.79 11.13 5.69
N SER A 105 0.67 10.78 5.04
CA SER A 105 -0.42 10.04 5.68
C SER A 105 -0.16 8.54 5.60
N PHE A 106 -0.49 7.81 6.66
CA PHE A 106 -0.43 6.35 6.68
C PHE A 106 -1.83 5.79 6.95
N ILE A 107 -2.25 4.84 6.12
CA ILE A 107 -3.52 4.13 6.22
C ILE A 107 -3.21 2.66 6.41
N ASP A 108 -3.60 2.13 7.56
CA ASP A 108 -3.58 0.70 7.86
C ASP A 108 -4.87 0.09 7.33
N ALA A 109 -4.79 -0.79 6.34
CA ALA A 109 -5.92 -1.27 5.54
C ALA A 109 -5.80 -2.78 5.23
N PRO A 110 -5.69 -3.67 6.23
CA PRO A 110 -5.58 -5.11 6.02
C PRO A 110 -6.74 -5.65 5.18
N VAL A 111 -6.41 -6.61 4.33
CA VAL A 111 -7.33 -7.17 3.33
C VAL A 111 -7.80 -8.56 3.72
N SER A 112 -9.05 -8.87 3.37
CA SER A 112 -9.66 -10.20 3.46
C SER A 112 -10.22 -10.63 2.10
N GLY A 113 -10.25 -11.95 1.84
CA GLY A 113 -10.64 -12.54 0.55
C GLY A 113 -9.53 -13.33 -0.16
N GLY A 114 -8.31 -13.27 0.36
CA GLY A 114 -7.17 -14.06 -0.13
C GLY A 114 -6.79 -13.73 -1.57
N GLU A 115 -6.04 -14.64 -2.20
CA GLU A 115 -5.56 -14.46 -3.57
C GLU A 115 -6.70 -14.42 -4.60
N VAL A 116 -7.76 -15.22 -4.41
CA VAL A 116 -8.94 -15.23 -5.27
C VAL A 116 -9.60 -13.86 -5.27
N GLY A 117 -9.87 -13.29 -4.09
CA GLY A 117 -10.46 -11.97 -3.98
C GLY A 117 -9.59 -10.87 -4.60
N ALA A 118 -8.27 -10.98 -4.49
CA ALA A 118 -7.36 -10.02 -5.11
C ALA A 118 -7.41 -10.09 -6.66
N LYS A 119 -7.49 -11.30 -7.23
CA LYS A 119 -7.64 -11.50 -8.69
C LYS A 119 -8.98 -11.00 -9.20
N GLU A 120 -10.06 -11.27 -8.48
CA GLU A 120 -11.42 -10.89 -8.88
C GLU A 120 -11.78 -9.43 -8.56
N GLY A 121 -10.93 -8.72 -7.82
CA GLY A 121 -11.22 -7.36 -7.36
C GLY A 121 -12.32 -7.30 -6.30
N THR A 122 -12.47 -8.35 -5.51
CA THR A 122 -13.55 -8.53 -4.53
C THR A 122 -13.09 -8.49 -3.08
N LEU A 123 -11.89 -7.96 -2.82
CA LEU A 123 -11.36 -7.84 -1.47
C LEU A 123 -12.29 -7.04 -0.54
N THR A 124 -12.25 -7.40 0.74
CA THR A 124 -12.87 -6.65 1.83
C THR A 124 -11.78 -5.97 2.65
N ILE A 125 -11.95 -4.67 2.90
CA ILE A 125 -10.95 -3.81 3.55
C ILE A 125 -11.59 -3.03 4.69
N MET A 126 -10.97 -3.11 5.87
CA MET A 126 -11.30 -2.27 7.02
C MET A 126 -10.10 -1.38 7.28
N ALA A 127 -10.23 -0.08 7.04
CA ALA A 127 -9.10 0.85 7.10
C ALA A 127 -9.11 1.71 8.38
N GLY A 128 -7.94 1.96 8.95
CA GLY A 128 -7.70 2.94 10.00
C GLY A 128 -6.73 4.00 9.49
N GLY A 129 -7.00 5.26 9.80
CA GLY A 129 -6.15 6.38 9.39
C GLY A 129 -6.91 7.69 9.26
N ASP A 130 -6.23 8.68 8.70
CA ASP A 130 -6.81 9.99 8.39
C ASP A 130 -7.99 9.86 7.40
N GLU A 131 -9.04 10.65 7.64
CA GLU A 131 -10.25 10.59 6.81
C GLU A 131 -10.05 11.19 5.42
N GLY A 132 -9.28 12.27 5.31
CA GLY A 132 -8.98 12.91 4.02
C GLY A 132 -8.10 12.02 3.16
N ALA A 133 -7.06 11.44 3.75
CA ALA A 133 -6.20 10.46 3.09
C ALA A 133 -7.01 9.23 2.63
N PHE A 134 -7.86 8.68 3.51
CA PHE A 134 -8.73 7.55 3.16
C PHE A 134 -9.65 7.88 1.99
N LYS A 135 -10.33 9.02 2.02
CA LYS A 135 -11.21 9.44 0.91
C LYS A 135 -10.44 9.60 -0.40
N SER A 136 -9.21 10.12 -0.33
CA SER A 136 -8.36 10.32 -1.50
C SER A 136 -7.89 8.99 -2.11
N SER A 137 -7.67 7.95 -1.30
CA SER A 137 -7.24 6.63 -1.79
C SER A 137 -8.38 5.72 -2.23
N LEU A 138 -9.64 6.06 -1.92
CA LEU A 138 -10.80 5.19 -2.20
C LEU A 138 -10.96 4.83 -3.68
N GLU A 139 -10.71 5.77 -4.59
CA GLU A 139 -10.87 5.50 -6.03
C GLU A 139 -9.96 4.35 -6.49
N VAL A 140 -8.69 4.39 -6.07
CA VAL A 140 -7.70 3.36 -6.38
C VAL A 140 -8.02 2.06 -5.63
N ILE A 141 -8.39 2.15 -4.35
CA ILE A 141 -8.73 0.97 -3.52
C ILE A 141 -9.93 0.21 -4.10
N ASN A 142 -10.92 0.91 -4.65
CA ASN A 142 -12.12 0.29 -5.22
C ASN A 142 -11.85 -0.48 -6.51
N LEU A 143 -10.68 -0.33 -7.14
CA LEU A 143 -10.30 -1.12 -8.32
C LEU A 143 -10.09 -2.60 -8.00
N TYR A 144 -9.69 -2.92 -6.76
CA TYR A 144 -9.39 -4.29 -6.33
C TYR A 144 -10.19 -4.73 -5.10
N SER A 145 -11.19 -3.94 -4.68
CA SER A 145 -12.03 -4.27 -3.53
C SER A 145 -13.52 -4.07 -3.83
N LYS A 146 -14.35 -4.97 -3.28
CA LYS A 146 -15.82 -4.87 -3.34
C LYS A 146 -16.38 -4.12 -2.13
N PHE A 147 -15.65 -4.13 -1.02
CA PHE A 147 -16.05 -3.43 0.20
C PHE A 147 -14.83 -2.78 0.86
N CYS A 148 -14.89 -1.48 1.08
CA CYS A 148 -13.89 -0.75 1.85
C CYS A 148 -14.56 0.23 2.82
N LYS A 149 -14.16 0.21 4.10
CA LYS A 149 -14.72 1.09 5.13
C LYS A 149 -13.67 1.56 6.15
N ARG A 150 -13.70 2.85 6.48
CA ARG A 150 -12.89 3.42 7.58
C ARG A 150 -13.49 3.09 8.94
N ARG A 151 -12.67 2.64 9.89
CA ARG A 151 -13.05 2.25 11.26
C ARG A 151 -12.54 3.19 12.36
N GLY A 152 -11.71 4.19 12.04
CA GLY A 152 -11.22 5.15 13.02
C GLY A 152 -9.88 5.77 12.61
N LYS A 153 -9.23 6.49 13.56
CA LYS A 153 -7.88 7.05 13.37
C LYS A 153 -6.78 5.99 13.32
N THR A 154 -7.04 4.84 13.95
CA THR A 154 -6.21 3.63 13.93
C THR A 154 -7.15 2.44 13.90
N LEU A 155 -6.74 1.31 13.32
CA LEU A 155 -7.38 0.03 13.61
C LEU A 155 -6.96 -0.38 15.03
N ASP A 156 -7.67 0.16 16.01
CA ASP A 156 -7.70 -0.51 17.30
C ASP A 156 -8.52 -1.79 17.07
N GLN A 157 -7.83 -2.94 17.02
CA GLN A 157 -8.51 -4.23 16.98
C GLN A 157 -9.21 -4.56 18.30
N GLY A 158 -9.20 -3.66 19.28
CA GLY A 158 -10.01 -3.76 20.48
C GLY A 158 -9.48 -4.83 21.44
N SER A 159 -9.17 -4.34 22.64
CA SER A 159 -9.29 -5.06 23.91
C SER A 159 -10.45 -6.05 23.99
#